data_AF-F4BV85-F1
#
_entry.id   AF-F4BV85-F1
#
_cell.length_a   1.000
_cell.length_b   1.000
_cell.length_c   1.000
_cell.angle_alpha   90.00
_cell.angle_beta   90.00
_cell.angle_gamma   90.00
#
_symmetry.space_group_name_H-M   'P 1'
#
loop_
_entity.id
_entity.type
_entity.pdbx_description
1 polymer ?
#
loop_
_entity_poly.entity_id
_entity_poly.type
_entity_poly.pdbx_seq_one_letter_code
_entity_poly.pdbx_strand_id
1 'polypeptide(L)'
;MPANEVDDTFNYSSPGTSQEIRVHFKNSFRGADQNLATIDGLWQTSEANPVKMLIADSQSHTVASGTLMALEEVYELVIQSIDIDGNRVYLELYKDGIVIDSKIIMPANKVDDTFIYSSPGTSQEIRVHFKNSFRGADQNLATIDGLWQTSEVDPNPILIADSRSRTMNSGTPLGLEEGYELLIQSIDIDGNKLHLELCKDGMVVDSQVIISEKEVDDTFIYSRPETSQKIKVRFKNAFRGAEQSLATIDNISR
;
A
#
# COMPACT_ATOMS: atom_id res chain seq x y z
N MET A 1 -23.02 5.59 -25.66
CA MET A 1 -22.14 4.99 -24.63
C MET A 1 -22.62 3.55 -24.45
N PRO A 2 -21.76 2.52 -24.53
CA PRO A 2 -22.21 1.17 -24.27
C PRO A 2 -22.56 1.05 -22.78
N ALA A 3 -23.72 0.48 -22.49
CA ALA A 3 -24.17 0.17 -21.14
C ALA A 3 -23.54 -1.17 -20.72
N ASN A 4 -23.00 -1.22 -19.50
CA ASN A 4 -22.46 -2.40 -18.80
C ASN A 4 -20.95 -2.69 -19.04
N GLU A 5 -20.06 -1.76 -18.67
CA GLU A 5 -18.78 -2.23 -18.12
C GLU A 5 -19.04 -2.76 -16.71
N VAL A 6 -18.48 -3.93 -16.41
CA VAL A 6 -18.47 -4.51 -15.06
C VAL A 6 -17.56 -3.61 -14.22
N ASP A 7 -18.12 -3.05 -13.16
CA ASP A 7 -17.39 -2.26 -12.16
C ASP A 7 -17.59 -2.94 -10.82
N ASP A 8 -16.89 -4.06 -10.64
CA ASP A 8 -17.02 -5.00 -9.52
C ASP A 8 -16.06 -4.67 -8.36
N THR A 9 -15.21 -3.66 -8.51
CA THR A 9 -14.14 -3.37 -7.56
C THR A 9 -14.32 -1.99 -6.95
N PHE A 10 -14.56 -1.94 -5.65
CA PHE A 10 -14.45 -0.71 -4.89
C PHE A 10 -12.98 -0.29 -4.79
N ASN A 11 -12.66 0.91 -5.26
CA ASN A 11 -11.30 1.46 -5.21
C ASN A 11 -11.31 2.80 -4.48
N TYR A 12 -10.49 2.94 -3.45
CA TYR A 12 -10.33 4.19 -2.72
C TYR A 12 -8.86 4.55 -2.55
N SER A 13 -8.54 5.84 -2.70
CA SER A 13 -7.22 6.40 -2.39
C SER A 13 -7.39 7.57 -1.43
N SER A 14 -6.74 7.52 -0.27
CA SER A 14 -6.87 8.58 0.74
C SER A 14 -6.16 9.86 0.28
N PRO A 15 -6.87 11.00 0.17
CA PRO A 15 -6.28 12.24 -0.33
C PRO A 15 -5.04 12.68 0.45
N GLY A 16 -3.95 12.98 -0.27
CA GLY A 16 -2.71 13.46 0.33
C GLY A 16 -1.81 12.35 0.91
N THR A 17 -2.18 11.09 0.72
CA THR A 17 -1.36 9.92 1.05
C THR A 17 -1.20 9.04 -0.20
N SER A 18 -0.40 7.98 -0.10
CA SER A 18 -0.34 6.91 -1.10
C SER A 18 -1.13 5.65 -0.70
N GLN A 19 -2.04 5.79 0.28
CA GLN A 19 -2.92 4.72 0.68
C GLN A 19 -3.85 4.29 -0.47
N GLU A 20 -4.04 2.99 -0.61
CA GLU A 20 -5.02 2.37 -1.49
C GLU A 20 -5.82 1.33 -0.73
N ILE A 21 -7.14 1.35 -0.89
CA ILE A 21 -8.07 0.30 -0.46
C ILE A 21 -8.76 -0.24 -1.71
N ARG A 22 -8.73 -1.56 -1.89
CA ARG A 22 -9.42 -2.24 -2.98
C ARG A 22 -10.23 -3.42 -2.46
N VAL A 23 -11.50 -3.49 -2.83
CA VAL A 23 -12.39 -4.59 -2.48
C VAL A 23 -13.11 -5.08 -3.74
N HIS A 24 -12.83 -6.31 -4.14
CA HIS A 24 -13.44 -6.95 -5.29
C HIS A 24 -14.69 -7.73 -4.87
N PHE A 25 -15.81 -7.46 -5.53
CA PHE A 25 -17.12 -8.03 -5.26
C PHE A 25 -17.47 -9.07 -6.33
N LYS A 26 -17.42 -10.34 -5.92
CA LYS A 26 -17.80 -11.46 -6.77
C LYS A 26 -19.29 -11.51 -7.09
N ASN A 27 -20.15 -11.28 -6.10
CA ASN A 27 -21.60 -11.31 -6.30
C ASN A 27 -22.35 -10.53 -5.21
N SER A 28 -23.62 -10.26 -5.47
CA SER A 28 -24.54 -9.67 -4.50
C SER A 28 -25.92 -10.31 -4.54
N PHE A 29 -26.68 -10.12 -3.46
CA PHE A 29 -28.01 -10.69 -3.30
C PHE A 29 -28.89 -9.84 -2.40
N ARG A 30 -30.07 -9.50 -2.91
CA ARG A 30 -31.14 -8.86 -2.15
C ARG A 30 -32.13 -9.92 -1.65
N GLY A 31 -32.07 -10.24 -0.37
CA GLY A 31 -33.03 -11.13 0.31
C GLY A 31 -34.21 -10.36 0.90
N ALA A 32 -35.20 -11.10 1.39
CA ALA A 32 -36.35 -10.52 2.09
C ALA A 32 -35.94 -9.86 3.42
N ASP A 33 -35.02 -10.51 4.15
CA ASP A 33 -34.60 -10.10 5.49
C ASP A 33 -33.13 -9.65 5.54
N GLN A 34 -32.33 -9.94 4.52
CA GLN A 34 -30.88 -9.66 4.49
C GLN A 34 -30.38 -9.34 3.09
N ASN A 35 -29.49 -8.37 3.00
CA ASN A 35 -28.73 -8.06 1.79
C ASN A 35 -27.30 -8.57 1.98
N LEU A 36 -26.84 -9.40 1.05
CA LEU A 36 -25.56 -10.08 1.12
C LEU A 36 -24.69 -9.75 -0.08
N ALA A 37 -23.38 -9.74 0.13
CA ALA A 37 -22.38 -9.68 -0.92
C ALA A 37 -21.27 -10.68 -0.66
N THR A 38 -20.67 -11.23 -1.70
CA THR A 38 -19.43 -12.00 -1.58
C THR A 38 -18.28 -11.17 -2.12
N ILE A 39 -17.24 -10.99 -1.31
CA ILE A 39 -15.96 -10.45 -1.75
C ILE A 39 -14.96 -11.60 -1.85
N ASP A 40 -14.00 -11.53 -2.77
CA ASP A 40 -12.90 -12.49 -2.91
C ASP A 40 -11.56 -11.81 -3.22
N GLY A 41 -11.51 -10.49 -3.08
CA GLY A 41 -10.28 -9.72 -3.03
C GLY A 41 -10.43 -8.57 -2.05
N LEU A 42 -9.52 -8.48 -1.09
CA LEU A 42 -9.39 -7.37 -0.17
C LEU A 42 -7.92 -6.98 -0.06
N TRP A 43 -7.63 -5.74 -0.43
CA TRP A 43 -6.30 -5.17 -0.38
C TRP A 43 -6.34 -3.81 0.30
N GLN A 44 -5.40 -3.56 1.20
CA GLN A 44 -5.22 -2.26 1.84
C GLN A 44 -3.73 -2.00 2.06
N THR A 45 -3.26 -0.82 1.66
CA THR A 45 -1.98 -0.26 2.13
C THR A 45 -2.22 0.72 3.28
N SER A 46 -1.17 1.04 4.02
CA SER A 46 -1.23 2.03 5.11
C SER A 46 -1.34 3.45 4.59
N GLU A 47 -1.98 4.31 5.39
CA GLU A 47 -1.99 5.77 5.22
C GLU A 47 -0.71 6.44 5.70
N ALA A 48 0.25 5.68 6.24
CA ALA A 48 1.56 6.18 6.60
C ALA A 48 2.24 6.84 5.39
N ASN A 49 2.82 8.01 5.63
CA ASN A 49 3.27 8.90 4.57
C ASN A 49 4.55 8.38 3.90
N PRO A 50 4.58 8.29 2.56
CA PRO A 50 5.72 7.79 1.85
C PRO A 50 6.91 8.75 1.94
N VAL A 51 8.05 8.28 2.47
CA VAL A 51 9.26 9.05 2.77
C VAL A 51 9.15 9.86 4.08
N LYS A 52 8.96 9.17 5.22
CA LYS A 52 9.14 9.78 6.55
C LYS A 52 10.53 10.41 6.61
N MET A 53 10.58 11.74 6.63
CA MET A 53 11.81 12.51 6.78
C MET A 53 12.27 12.37 8.24
N LEU A 54 13.43 11.76 8.45
CA LEU A 54 14.01 11.51 9.77
C LEU A 54 14.95 12.64 10.18
N ILE A 55 15.77 13.11 9.23
CA ILE A 55 16.68 14.23 9.42
C ILE A 55 16.44 15.26 8.32
N ALA A 56 16.39 16.53 8.71
CA ALA A 56 16.29 17.68 7.83
C ALA A 56 17.04 18.87 8.44
N ASP A 57 18.36 18.81 8.41
CA ASP A 57 19.23 19.80 9.01
C ASP A 57 19.96 20.62 7.95
N SER A 58 19.81 21.94 8.00
CA SER A 58 20.50 22.90 7.13
C SER A 58 21.51 23.77 7.90
N GLN A 59 21.76 23.46 9.18
CA GLN A 59 22.78 24.13 9.97
C GLN A 59 24.18 23.67 9.56
N SER A 60 25.15 24.56 9.69
CA SER A 60 26.55 24.24 9.41
C SER A 60 27.19 23.53 10.61
N HIS A 61 27.76 22.35 10.36
CA HIS A 61 28.51 21.56 11.34
C HIS A 61 29.93 21.31 10.86
N THR A 62 30.91 21.46 11.74
CA THR A 62 32.29 21.09 11.46
C THR A 62 32.59 19.73 12.06
N VAL A 63 33.04 18.81 11.22
CA VAL A 63 33.26 17.40 11.55
C VAL A 63 34.71 17.07 11.33
N ALA A 64 35.35 16.47 12.33
CA ALA A 64 36.73 16.02 12.21
C ALA A 64 36.81 14.63 11.56
N SER A 65 37.85 14.40 10.75
CA SER A 65 38.13 13.08 10.20
C SER A 65 38.25 12.03 11.30
N GLY A 66 37.69 10.84 11.07
CA GLY A 66 37.62 9.74 12.03
C GLY A 66 36.53 9.87 13.09
N THR A 67 35.75 10.95 13.07
CA THR A 67 34.57 11.09 13.96
C THR A 67 33.37 10.40 13.33
N LEU A 68 32.65 9.61 14.13
CA LEU A 68 31.37 9.00 13.75
C LEU A 68 30.26 10.05 13.84
N MET A 69 29.61 10.32 12.71
CA MET A 69 28.36 11.08 12.66
C MET A 69 27.20 10.09 12.67
N ALA A 70 26.51 10.00 13.81
CA ALA A 70 25.32 9.17 13.94
C ALA A 70 24.19 9.73 13.08
N LEU A 71 23.57 8.85 12.31
CA LEU A 71 22.35 9.07 11.55
C LEU A 71 21.24 8.20 12.15
N GLU A 72 20.02 8.35 11.65
CA GLU A 72 18.89 7.56 12.13
C GLU A 72 18.93 6.14 11.58
N GLU A 73 18.19 5.21 12.20
CA GLU A 73 18.11 3.81 11.76
C GLU A 73 19.49 3.11 11.71
N VAL A 74 20.38 3.43 12.66
CA VAL A 74 21.71 2.78 12.81
C VAL A 74 22.65 3.00 11.61
N TYR A 75 22.45 4.10 10.90
CA TYR A 75 23.41 4.59 9.91
C TYR A 75 24.49 5.45 10.58
N GLU A 76 25.70 5.42 10.07
CA GLU A 76 26.79 6.30 10.53
C GLU A 76 27.62 6.78 9.34
N LEU A 77 27.95 8.07 9.28
CA LEU A 77 28.85 8.63 8.27
C LEU A 77 30.20 8.97 8.89
N VAL A 78 31.28 8.57 8.23
CA VAL A 78 32.65 8.87 8.68
C VAL A 78 33.44 9.54 7.55
N ILE A 79 34.04 10.68 7.85
CA ILE A 79 35.08 11.26 7.00
C ILE A 79 36.38 10.52 7.31
N GLN A 80 36.83 9.65 6.41
CA GLN A 80 38.03 8.85 6.60
C GLN A 80 39.30 9.68 6.39
N SER A 81 39.34 10.48 5.32
CA SER A 81 40.51 11.30 5.02
C SER A 81 40.17 12.51 4.15
N ILE A 82 41.08 13.48 4.19
CA ILE A 82 41.08 14.64 3.31
C ILE A 82 42.42 14.66 2.57
N ASP A 83 42.39 14.91 1.26
CA ASP A 83 43.57 14.89 0.42
C ASP A 83 44.58 16.00 0.73
N ILE A 84 45.74 15.98 0.07
CA ILE A 84 46.85 16.92 0.34
C ILE A 84 46.48 18.35 0.05
N ASP A 85 45.64 18.57 -0.96
CA ASP A 85 45.21 19.90 -1.35
C ASP A 85 44.06 20.42 -0.48
N GLY A 86 43.45 19.57 0.35
CA GLY A 86 42.37 19.94 1.25
C GLY A 86 41.03 20.13 0.53
N ASN A 87 40.87 19.62 -0.69
CA ASN A 87 39.71 19.85 -1.56
C ASN A 87 38.97 18.57 -1.95
N ARG A 88 39.44 17.40 -1.51
CA ARG A 88 38.75 16.11 -1.67
C ARG A 88 38.57 15.44 -0.32
N VAL A 89 37.36 14.99 -0.05
CA VAL A 89 36.96 14.28 1.16
C VAL A 89 36.62 12.85 0.78
N TYR A 90 37.36 11.87 1.31
CA TYR A 90 36.98 10.47 1.24
C TYR A 90 36.15 10.12 2.47
N LEU A 91 34.95 9.60 2.24
CA LEU A 91 34.01 9.21 3.28
C LEU A 91 33.50 7.79 3.08
N GLU A 92 33.02 7.22 4.17
CA GLU A 92 32.37 5.92 4.22
C GLU A 92 31.03 6.06 4.96
N LEU A 93 30.00 5.39 4.44
CA LEU A 93 28.72 5.21 5.09
C LEU A 93 28.66 3.80 5.66
N TYR A 94 28.27 3.70 6.92
CA TYR A 94 28.13 2.48 7.68
C TYR A 94 26.66 2.21 8.00
N LYS A 95 26.30 0.93 8.11
CA LYS A 95 25.06 0.43 8.69
C LYS A 95 25.41 -0.74 9.60
N ASP A 96 25.03 -0.66 10.87
CA ASP A 96 25.32 -1.70 11.87
C ASP A 96 26.81 -2.10 11.90
N GLY A 97 27.70 -1.11 11.84
CA GLY A 97 29.15 -1.28 11.83
C GLY A 97 29.77 -1.82 10.52
N ILE A 98 28.98 -2.03 9.47
CA ILE A 98 29.45 -2.51 8.16
C ILE A 98 29.46 -1.36 7.16
N VAL A 99 30.57 -1.19 6.42
CA VAL A 99 30.65 -0.23 5.30
C VAL A 99 29.73 -0.69 4.17
N ILE A 100 28.78 0.17 3.81
CA ILE A 100 27.78 -0.10 2.76
C ILE A 100 27.94 0.81 1.54
N ASP A 101 28.63 1.95 1.69
CA ASP A 101 29.00 2.82 0.57
C ASP A 101 30.25 3.64 0.93
N SER A 102 30.98 4.10 -0.09
CA SER A 102 32.11 5.02 0.08
C SER A 102 32.26 5.90 -1.15
N LYS A 103 32.63 7.17 -0.93
CA LYS A 103 32.71 8.14 -2.03
C LYS A 103 33.78 9.19 -1.77
N ILE A 104 34.31 9.75 -2.85
CA ILE A 104 35.10 10.98 -2.83
C ILE A 104 34.16 12.15 -3.16
N ILE A 105 34.08 13.11 -2.25
CA ILE A 105 33.35 14.37 -2.41
C ILE A 105 34.36 15.49 -2.67
N MET A 106 33.98 16.45 -3.50
CA MET A 106 34.76 17.67 -3.77
C MET A 106 34.00 18.87 -3.22
N PRO A 107 34.23 19.26 -1.95
CA PRO A 107 33.50 20.39 -1.36
C PRO A 107 33.70 21.68 -2.14
N ALA A 108 32.69 22.55 -2.13
CA ALA A 108 32.62 23.79 -2.92
C ALA A 108 32.66 23.63 -4.45
N ASN A 109 32.69 22.40 -4.98
CA ASN A 109 32.42 22.11 -6.38
C ASN A 109 30.92 21.89 -6.57
N LYS A 110 30.25 22.76 -7.32
CA LYS A 110 28.80 22.70 -7.58
C LYS A 110 28.28 21.38 -8.18
N VAL A 111 29.18 20.50 -8.63
CA VAL A 111 28.83 19.23 -9.29
C VAL A 111 28.93 18.05 -8.32
N ASP A 112 29.95 18.01 -7.45
CA ASP A 112 30.32 16.84 -6.66
C ASP A 112 30.52 17.16 -5.17
N ASP A 113 29.82 18.19 -4.67
CA ASP A 113 29.83 18.62 -3.25
C ASP A 113 28.88 17.82 -2.36
N THR A 114 28.01 16.99 -2.94
CA THR A 114 26.96 16.26 -2.22
C THR A 114 27.16 14.75 -2.28
N PHE A 115 27.21 14.13 -1.10
CA PHE A 115 27.05 12.69 -0.96
C PHE A 115 25.57 12.34 -1.03
N ILE A 116 25.24 11.33 -1.84
CA ILE A 116 23.88 10.82 -2.00
C ILE A 116 23.98 9.30 -1.98
N TYR A 117 23.23 8.67 -1.09
CA TYR A 117 23.06 7.22 -1.00
C TYR A 117 21.58 6.87 -1.06
N SER A 118 21.24 5.83 -1.83
CA SER A 118 19.90 5.26 -1.90
C SER A 118 19.96 3.78 -1.53
N SER A 119 19.20 3.37 -0.52
CA SER A 119 19.23 1.99 -0.04
C SER A 119 18.50 1.06 -1.03
N PRO A 120 19.16 0.02 -1.57
CA PRO A 120 18.56 -0.84 -2.59
C PRO A 120 17.25 -1.49 -2.12
N GLY A 121 16.20 -1.38 -2.95
CA GLY A 121 14.90 -1.99 -2.66
C GLY A 121 14.01 -1.20 -1.69
N THR A 122 14.42 0.00 -1.29
CA THR A 122 13.61 0.92 -0.47
C THR A 122 13.49 2.28 -1.17
N SER A 123 12.66 3.18 -0.63
CA SER A 123 12.65 4.60 -1.02
C SER A 123 13.57 5.48 -0.18
N GLN A 124 14.43 4.88 0.66
CA GLN A 124 15.32 5.65 1.51
C GLN A 124 16.39 6.37 0.69
N GLU A 125 16.67 7.60 1.13
CA GLU A 125 17.78 8.40 0.66
C GLU A 125 18.48 9.11 1.82
N ILE A 126 19.81 9.13 1.79
CA ILE A 126 20.68 9.91 2.67
C ILE A 126 21.44 10.91 1.80
N ARG A 127 21.34 12.20 2.12
CA ARG A 127 22.06 13.27 1.42
C ARG A 127 22.87 14.10 2.41
N VAL A 128 24.14 14.31 2.11
CA VAL A 128 25.04 15.16 2.91
C VAL A 128 25.77 16.11 1.98
N HIS A 129 25.50 17.40 2.12
CA HIS A 129 26.16 18.46 1.36
C HIS A 129 27.37 18.99 2.15
N PHE A 130 28.52 18.99 1.48
CA PHE A 130 29.80 19.44 2.02
C PHE A 130 30.11 20.85 1.51
N LYS A 131 30.02 21.82 2.43
CA LYS A 131 30.33 23.22 2.16
C LYS A 131 31.81 23.44 1.83
N ASN A 132 32.70 22.87 2.64
CA ASN A 132 34.15 22.99 2.48
C ASN A 132 34.90 21.89 3.24
N SER A 133 36.20 21.79 2.99
CA SER A 133 37.15 20.97 3.73
C SER A 133 38.39 21.78 4.11
N PHE A 134 39.05 21.36 5.17
CA PHE A 134 40.24 21.98 5.71
C PHE A 134 41.25 20.91 6.14
N ARG A 135 42.47 21.02 5.63
CA ARG A 135 43.61 20.20 6.04
C ARG A 135 44.48 20.99 7.01
N GLY A 136 44.45 20.60 8.28
CA GLY A 136 45.31 21.15 9.33
C GLY A 136 46.58 20.33 9.54
N ALA A 137 47.50 20.88 10.34
CA ALA A 137 48.70 20.16 10.76
C ALA A 137 48.38 18.98 11.69
N ASP A 138 47.40 19.18 12.59
CA ASP A 138 47.04 18.21 13.63
C ASP A 138 45.70 17.52 13.37
N GLN A 139 44.81 18.14 12.59
CA GLN A 139 43.46 17.65 12.36
C GLN A 139 42.92 18.05 10.99
N ASN A 140 42.19 17.13 10.36
CA ASN A 140 41.43 17.39 9.14
C ASN A 140 39.96 17.59 9.49
N LEU A 141 39.35 18.61 8.89
CA LEU A 141 37.98 19.01 9.18
C LEU A 141 37.19 19.15 7.88
N ALA A 142 35.91 18.82 7.89
CA ALA A 142 34.97 19.22 6.84
C ALA A 142 33.80 19.96 7.45
N THR A 143 33.28 20.94 6.72
CA THR A 143 32.03 21.61 7.08
C THR A 143 30.92 21.05 6.23
N ILE A 144 29.90 20.48 6.87
CA ILE A 144 28.63 20.15 6.23
C ILE A 144 27.61 21.24 6.53
N ASP A 145 26.70 21.54 5.61
CA ASP A 145 25.61 22.51 5.85
C ASP A 145 24.27 22.06 5.24
N GLY A 146 24.17 20.76 5.00
CA GLY A 146 22.95 20.11 4.59
C GLY A 146 23.02 18.62 4.90
N LEU A 147 22.09 18.13 5.70
CA LEU A 147 21.92 16.73 6.05
C LEU A 147 20.44 16.37 5.95
N TRP A 148 20.13 15.45 5.05
CA TRP A 148 18.79 14.90 4.88
C TRP A 148 18.83 13.39 4.94
N GLN A 149 17.89 12.81 5.66
CA GLN A 149 17.68 11.36 5.69
C GLN A 149 16.20 11.07 5.70
N THR A 150 15.82 10.11 4.88
CA THR A 150 14.48 9.53 4.86
C THR A 150 14.50 8.12 5.45
N SER A 151 13.36 7.61 5.87
CA SER A 151 13.27 6.28 6.51
C SER A 151 13.40 5.14 5.48
N GLU A 152 14.00 4.02 5.90
CA GLU A 152 13.97 2.72 5.20
C GLU A 152 12.59 2.08 5.17
N VAL A 153 11.71 2.45 6.09
CA VAL A 153 10.38 1.85 6.20
C VAL A 153 9.62 2.10 4.91
N ASP A 154 9.04 1.01 4.37
CA ASP A 154 8.25 1.09 3.15
C ASP A 154 7.21 2.20 3.31
N PRO A 155 7.17 3.18 2.39
CA PRO A 155 6.13 4.18 2.35
C PRO A 155 4.70 3.64 2.42
N ASN A 156 4.44 2.45 1.87
CA ASN A 156 3.11 1.89 1.66
C ASN A 156 3.03 0.43 2.14
N PRO A 157 3.22 0.16 3.43
CA PRO A 157 3.15 -1.20 3.93
C PRO A 157 1.75 -1.77 3.65
N ILE A 158 1.71 -2.98 3.10
CA ILE A 158 0.46 -3.71 2.85
C ILE A 158 -0.07 -4.19 4.19
N LEU A 159 -1.21 -3.66 4.60
CA LEU A 159 -1.86 -4.00 5.86
C LEU A 159 -2.81 -5.20 5.70
N ILE A 160 -3.51 -5.25 4.57
CA ILE A 160 -4.40 -6.37 4.22
C ILE A 160 -4.08 -6.86 2.82
N ALA A 161 -3.91 -8.17 2.68
CA ALA A 161 -3.86 -8.88 1.41
C ALA A 161 -4.60 -10.22 1.58
N ASP A 162 -5.92 -10.21 1.35
CA ASP A 162 -6.77 -11.39 1.48
C ASP A 162 -7.52 -11.67 0.19
N SER A 163 -7.25 -12.82 -0.41
CA SER A 163 -7.92 -13.32 -1.63
C SER A 163 -8.98 -14.39 -1.32
N ARG A 164 -9.29 -14.65 -0.04
CA ARG A 164 -10.31 -15.62 0.32
C ARG A 164 -11.70 -15.03 0.14
N SER A 165 -12.63 -15.85 -0.33
CA SER A 165 -14.03 -15.46 -0.41
C SER A 165 -14.63 -15.27 1.00
N ARG A 166 -15.29 -14.13 1.22
CA ARG A 166 -16.00 -13.77 2.46
C ARG A 166 -17.37 -13.20 2.13
N THR A 167 -18.35 -13.47 2.97
CA THR A 167 -19.70 -12.88 2.85
C THR A 167 -19.82 -11.67 3.76
N MET A 168 -20.30 -10.57 3.20
CA MET A 168 -20.69 -9.34 3.89
C MET A 168 -22.21 -9.25 3.98
N ASN A 169 -22.71 -8.64 5.06
CA ASN A 169 -24.13 -8.34 5.26
C ASN A 169 -24.30 -6.82 5.39
N SER A 170 -25.33 -6.21 4.79
CA SER A 170 -25.61 -4.77 4.89
C SER A 170 -25.79 -4.22 6.30
N GLY A 171 -26.04 -5.07 7.30
CA GLY A 171 -26.12 -4.68 8.70
C GLY A 171 -24.80 -4.73 9.48
N THR A 172 -23.69 -5.16 8.87
CA THR A 172 -22.43 -5.37 9.57
C THR A 172 -21.26 -4.80 8.75
N PRO A 173 -20.56 -3.77 9.25
CA PRO A 173 -19.39 -3.23 8.58
C PRO A 173 -18.28 -4.27 8.42
N LEU A 174 -17.60 -4.24 7.28
CA LEU A 174 -16.31 -4.91 7.11
C LEU A 174 -15.24 -4.01 7.72
N GLY A 175 -14.72 -4.41 8.87
CA GLY A 175 -13.57 -3.74 9.50
C GLY A 175 -12.32 -3.86 8.64
N LEU A 176 -11.69 -2.72 8.40
CA LEU A 176 -10.41 -2.57 7.73
C LEU A 176 -9.38 -2.06 8.74
N GLU A 177 -8.12 -1.93 8.31
CA GLU A 177 -7.07 -1.44 9.19
C GLU A 177 -7.12 0.09 9.29
N GLU A 178 -6.44 0.65 10.30
CA GLU A 178 -6.35 2.09 10.52
C GLU A 178 -7.74 2.76 10.67
N GLY A 179 -8.72 2.10 11.28
CA GLY A 179 -10.03 2.73 11.57
C GLY A 179 -10.95 2.91 10.37
N TYR A 180 -10.61 2.30 9.22
CA TYR A 180 -11.51 2.23 8.07
C TYR A 180 -12.56 1.13 8.25
N GLU A 181 -13.77 1.36 7.74
CA GLU A 181 -14.87 0.39 7.73
C GLU A 181 -15.66 0.51 6.42
N LEU A 182 -15.91 -0.60 5.73
CA LEU A 182 -16.72 -0.62 4.51
C LEU A 182 -18.12 -1.18 4.78
N LEU A 183 -19.15 -0.43 4.39
CA LEU A 183 -20.55 -0.78 4.60
C LEU A 183 -21.27 -0.99 3.26
N ILE A 184 -22.18 -1.97 3.23
CA ILE A 184 -23.19 -2.06 2.17
C ILE A 184 -24.41 -1.31 2.64
N GLN A 185 -24.66 -0.12 2.08
CA GLN A 185 -25.78 0.71 2.45
C GLN A 185 -27.10 0.17 1.87
N SER A 186 -27.06 -0.24 0.60
CA SER A 186 -28.21 -0.87 -0.04
C SER A 186 -27.81 -1.74 -1.22
N ILE A 187 -28.71 -2.64 -1.61
CA ILE A 187 -28.62 -3.41 -2.85
C ILE A 187 -29.87 -3.09 -3.67
N ASP A 188 -29.69 -2.88 -4.97
CA ASP A 188 -30.79 -2.58 -5.88
C ASP A 188 -31.80 -3.73 -6.00
N ILE A 189 -32.96 -3.43 -6.60
CA ILE A 189 -34.06 -4.39 -6.70
C ILE A 189 -33.70 -5.66 -7.48
N ASP A 190 -32.78 -5.54 -8.44
CA ASP A 190 -32.30 -6.63 -9.28
C ASP A 190 -31.23 -7.49 -8.59
N GLY A 191 -30.69 -7.00 -7.47
CA GLY A 191 -29.74 -7.71 -6.63
C GLY A 191 -28.33 -7.77 -7.21
N ASN A 192 -27.94 -6.81 -8.06
CA ASN A 192 -26.65 -6.81 -8.74
C ASN A 192 -25.90 -5.48 -8.69
N LYS A 193 -26.48 -4.46 -8.05
CA LYS A 193 -25.79 -3.21 -7.75
C LYS A 193 -25.76 -2.97 -6.25
N LEU A 194 -24.58 -2.73 -5.71
CA LEU A 194 -24.36 -2.41 -4.32
C LEU A 194 -24.05 -0.93 -4.19
N HIS A 195 -24.77 -0.22 -3.34
CA HIS A 195 -24.35 1.09 -2.86
C HIS A 195 -23.51 0.89 -1.60
N LEU A 196 -22.23 1.28 -1.69
CA LEU A 196 -21.24 1.13 -0.63
C LEU A 196 -20.87 2.49 -0.04
N GLU A 197 -20.60 2.52 1.26
CA GLU A 197 -20.04 3.66 1.97
C GLU A 197 -18.77 3.21 2.71
N LEU A 198 -17.66 3.92 2.49
CA LEU A 198 -16.42 3.75 3.25
C LEU A 198 -16.39 4.81 4.34
N CYS A 199 -16.22 4.37 5.57
CA CYS A 199 -16.06 5.21 6.74
C CYS A 199 -14.62 5.18 7.26
N LYS A 200 -14.16 6.30 7.83
CA LYS A 200 -12.96 6.40 8.64
C LYS A 200 -13.35 7.01 9.98
N ASP A 201 -13.10 6.29 11.07
CA ASP A 201 -13.42 6.74 12.44
C ASP A 201 -14.88 7.22 12.58
N GLY A 202 -15.80 6.52 11.92
CA GLY A 202 -17.24 6.81 11.92
C GLY A 202 -17.70 7.92 10.96
N MET A 203 -16.80 8.53 10.18
CA MET A 203 -17.16 9.52 9.15
C MET A 203 -17.08 8.92 7.75
N VAL A 204 -18.11 9.13 6.93
CA VAL A 204 -18.10 8.71 5.52
C VAL A 204 -17.03 9.51 4.76
N VAL A 205 -16.06 8.80 4.20
CA VAL A 205 -14.96 9.36 3.40
C VAL A 205 -15.10 9.09 1.92
N ASP A 206 -15.87 8.07 1.54
CA ASP A 206 -16.18 7.77 0.14
C ASP A 206 -17.49 6.96 0.01
N SER A 207 -18.10 7.00 -1.17
CA SER A 207 -19.34 6.29 -1.49
C SER A 207 -19.38 5.93 -2.97
N GLN A 208 -19.59 4.66 -3.29
CA GLN A 208 -19.58 4.16 -4.67
C GLN A 208 -20.73 3.18 -4.93
N VAL A 209 -21.14 3.07 -6.20
CA VAL A 209 -22.07 2.03 -6.63
C VAL A 209 -21.30 1.01 -7.45
N ILE A 210 -21.22 -0.22 -6.94
CA ILE A 210 -20.51 -1.34 -7.56
C ILE A 210 -21.51 -2.25 -8.26
N ILE A 211 -21.19 -2.69 -9.48
CA ILE A 211 -21.96 -3.66 -10.25
C ILE A 211 -21.23 -5.00 -10.15
N SER A 212 -21.62 -5.83 -9.19
CA SER A 212 -21.05 -7.17 -9.05
C SER A 212 -21.44 -8.04 -10.25
N GLU A 213 -20.49 -8.81 -10.76
CA GLU A 213 -20.75 -9.72 -11.86
C GLU A 213 -21.79 -10.78 -11.46
N LYS A 214 -22.72 -11.10 -12.36
CA LYS A 214 -23.64 -12.23 -12.18
C LYS A 214 -22.95 -13.51 -12.63
N GLU A 215 -21.93 -13.96 -11.91
CA GLU A 215 -21.58 -15.39 -11.96
C GLU A 215 -22.53 -16.09 -10.98
N VAL A 216 -23.51 -16.89 -11.44
CA VAL A 216 -23.27 -18.08 -12.24
C VAL A 216 -24.48 -18.43 -13.11
N ASP A 217 -24.26 -18.73 -14.38
CA ASP A 217 -25.25 -19.45 -15.22
C ASP A 217 -25.15 -20.97 -14.97
N ASP A 218 -25.16 -21.39 -13.70
CA ASP A 218 -25.01 -22.80 -13.34
C ASP A 218 -26.31 -23.53 -13.62
N THR A 219 -26.30 -24.32 -14.68
CA THR A 219 -27.41 -25.19 -15.05
C THR A 219 -27.15 -26.59 -14.54
N PHE A 220 -27.94 -27.05 -13.58
CA PHE A 220 -28.01 -28.46 -13.21
C PHE A 220 -29.03 -29.18 -14.10
N ILE A 221 -28.61 -30.26 -14.77
CA ILE A 221 -29.51 -31.11 -15.58
C ILE A 221 -29.61 -32.49 -14.94
N TYR A 222 -30.76 -32.79 -14.37
CA TYR A 222 -31.10 -34.15 -13.96
C TYR A 222 -31.68 -34.91 -15.16
N SER A 223 -31.13 -36.08 -15.46
CA SER A 223 -31.67 -37.01 -16.46
C SER A 223 -32.09 -38.30 -15.75
N ARG A 224 -33.35 -38.71 -15.92
CA ARG A 224 -33.82 -39.98 -15.36
C ARG A 224 -33.34 -41.13 -16.27
N PRO A 225 -32.56 -42.10 -15.74
CA PRO A 225 -32.14 -43.27 -16.52
C PRO A 225 -33.36 -43.97 -17.14
N GLU A 226 -33.21 -44.48 -18.36
CA GLU A 226 -34.26 -45.20 -19.11
C GLU A 226 -35.45 -44.34 -19.58
N THR A 227 -35.36 -43.00 -19.55
CA THR A 227 -36.40 -42.11 -20.11
C THR A 227 -35.79 -40.91 -20.85
N SER A 228 -36.57 -40.25 -21.71
CA SER A 228 -36.19 -38.97 -22.32
C SER A 228 -36.39 -37.75 -21.40
N GLN A 229 -36.85 -37.97 -20.16
CA GLN A 229 -37.20 -36.90 -19.24
C GLN A 229 -35.94 -36.21 -18.69
N LYS A 230 -35.89 -34.88 -18.81
CA LYS A 230 -34.83 -34.03 -18.28
C LYS A 230 -35.46 -32.99 -17.34
N ILE A 231 -34.79 -32.66 -16.24
CA ILE A 231 -35.12 -31.51 -15.41
C ILE A 231 -33.93 -30.57 -15.47
N LYS A 232 -34.13 -29.37 -16.01
CA LYS A 232 -33.12 -28.32 -16.08
C LYS A 232 -33.40 -27.32 -14.96
N VAL A 233 -32.47 -27.15 -14.04
CA VAL A 233 -32.51 -26.16 -12.97
C VAL A 233 -31.41 -25.14 -13.23
N ARG A 234 -31.78 -23.87 -13.40
CA ARG A 234 -30.83 -22.77 -13.56
C ARG A 234 -30.72 -22.02 -12.25
N PHE A 235 -29.54 -22.04 -11.65
CA PHE A 235 -29.22 -21.23 -10.48
C PHE A 235 -28.87 -19.80 -10.91
N LYS A 236 -29.19 -18.83 -10.07
CA LYS A 236 -28.88 -17.41 -10.26
C LYS A 236 -27.67 -17.03 -9.43
N ASN A 237 -27.73 -17.30 -8.13
CA ASN A 237 -26.64 -17.10 -7.17
C ASN A 237 -26.61 -18.27 -6.18
N ALA A 238 -25.45 -18.54 -5.61
CA ALA A 238 -25.28 -19.43 -4.47
C ALA A 238 -24.36 -18.79 -3.42
N PHE A 239 -24.76 -18.91 -2.16
CA PHE A 239 -24.02 -18.45 -0.99
C PHE A 239 -23.84 -19.63 -0.05
N ARG A 240 -22.65 -19.75 0.51
CA ARG A 240 -22.35 -20.76 1.52
C ARG A 240 -22.02 -20.06 2.84
N GLY A 241 -22.99 -20.00 3.74
CA GLY A 241 -22.76 -19.55 5.11
C GLY A 241 -22.32 -20.70 6.02
N ALA A 242 -21.79 -20.34 7.20
CA ALA A 242 -21.38 -21.30 8.23
C ALA A 242 -22.56 -22.09 8.83
N GLU A 243 -23.73 -21.46 8.94
CA GLU A 243 -24.95 -22.09 9.46
C GLU A 243 -25.97 -22.44 8.37
N GLN A 244 -26.03 -21.66 7.28
CA GLN A 244 -26.97 -21.86 6.18
C GLN A 244 -26.32 -21.54 4.85
N SER A 245 -26.57 -22.38 3.84
CA SER A 245 -26.24 -22.09 2.45
C SER A 245 -27.53 -21.70 1.71
N LEU A 246 -27.46 -20.65 0.91
CA LEU A 246 -28.57 -20.11 0.13
C LEU A 246 -28.28 -20.30 -1.34
N ALA A 247 -29.29 -20.63 -2.14
CA ALA A 247 -29.19 -20.57 -3.59
C ALA A 247 -30.50 -20.05 -4.16
N THR A 248 -30.41 -19.18 -5.15
CA THR A 248 -31.56 -18.72 -5.92
C THR A 248 -31.67 -19.51 -7.21
N ILE A 249 -32.87 -19.97 -7.53
CA ILE A 249 -33.20 -20.68 -8.77
C ILE A 249 -34.04 -19.73 -9.61
N ASP A 250 -33.57 -19.40 -10.81
CA ASP A 250 -34.28 -18.51 -11.72
C ASP A 250 -35.15 -19.28 -12.72
N ASN A 251 -34.86 -20.57 -12.97
CA ASN A 251 -35.67 -21.39 -13.88
C ASN A 251 -35.67 -22.87 -13.50
N ILE A 252 -36.83 -23.50 -13.58
CA ILE A 252 -36.98 -24.95 -13.62
C ILE A 252 -37.78 -25.30 -14.88
N SER A 253 -37.20 -26.11 -15.77
CA SER A 253 -37.89 -26.64 -16.95
C SER A 253 -37.79 -28.17 -17.03
N ARG A 254 -38.76 -28.79 -17.71
CA ARG A 254 -38.96 -30.25 -17.83
C ARG A 254 -39.00 -30.68 -19.29
#